data_AF-A0A1Q8QMI1-F1
#
_entry.id   AF-A0A1Q8QMI1-F1
#
_cell.length_a   1.000
_cell.length_b   1.000
_cell.length_c   1.000
_cell.angle_alpha   90.00
_cell.angle_beta   90.00
_cell.angle_gamma   90.00
#
_symmetry.space_group_name_H-M   'P 1'
#
loop_
_entity.id
_entity.type
_entity.pdbx_description
1 polymer ?
#
loop_
_entity_poly.entity_id
_entity_poly.type
_entity_poly.pdbx_seq_one_letter_code
_entity_poly.pdbx_strand_id
1 'polypeptide(L)'
;MDCTKCTLKSCRKLSPCSDRSNEYLQSYTSQENQRYTKAASRLIDNGRAGTLTRLEEIVEYSKIRGYMHIGVAYCYGMEKEAVALRKYLEKKNFKFTMVSCTVDGLKESQIDPGKINDTVSCNPLGQANTLNSAGVEFTILMGLCLGHDIIIQKNLKMDFTTFIVKDRVTHNPLLGLPDFKASEDIFIESISSNFNLIKIDEFKSKLKNQKNPEDFYLLDLRNSEAFEKDGIPGSINCLLKDLPKQYSKLLPKNKEVIIYCNGGIQSIYGVMFLNLKGYTNVKSIAGGFSKFLQS
;
A
#
# COMPACT_ATOMS: atom_id res chain seq x y z
N MET A 1 -4.20 -16.74 26.43
CA MET A 1 -4.80 -17.51 25.33
C MET A 1 -4.09 -17.11 24.06
N ASP A 2 -3.41 -18.03 23.37
CA ASP A 2 -2.78 -17.76 22.07
C ASP A 2 -3.61 -18.42 20.97
N CYS A 3 -4.47 -17.62 20.34
CA CYS A 3 -5.37 -18.12 19.31
C CYS A 3 -4.64 -18.61 18.07
N THR A 4 -3.38 -18.22 17.82
CA THR A 4 -2.65 -18.58 16.59
C THR A 4 -2.22 -20.04 16.58
N LYS A 5 -1.97 -20.63 17.76
CA LYS A 5 -1.53 -22.04 17.93
C LYS A 5 -2.68 -23.05 18.03
N CYS A 6 -3.91 -22.59 18.22
CA CYS A 6 -5.06 -23.48 18.35
C CYS A 6 -5.45 -24.07 16.98
N THR A 7 -5.31 -25.38 16.80
CA THR A 7 -5.72 -26.11 15.59
C THR A 7 -7.21 -26.45 15.58
N LEU A 8 -7.81 -26.69 16.76
CA LEU A 8 -9.20 -27.12 16.90
C LEU A 8 -10.22 -26.04 16.50
N LYS A 9 -9.94 -24.76 16.82
CA LYS A 9 -10.82 -23.60 16.57
C LYS A 9 -12.30 -23.85 16.94
N SER A 10 -12.57 -24.62 18.00
CA SER A 10 -13.94 -25.02 18.40
C SER A 10 -14.85 -23.81 18.65
N CYS A 11 -14.30 -22.68 19.09
CA CYS A 11 -15.02 -21.42 19.30
C CYS A 11 -15.70 -20.85 18.05
N ARG A 12 -15.36 -21.33 16.85
CA ARG A 12 -16.03 -20.94 15.61
C ARG A 12 -17.32 -21.72 15.32
N LYS A 13 -17.56 -22.84 16.01
CA LYS A 13 -18.67 -23.77 15.66
C LYS A 13 -19.35 -24.46 16.85
N LEU A 14 -18.63 -24.77 17.93
CA LEU A 14 -19.09 -25.70 18.98
C LEU A 14 -19.16 -25.06 20.35
N SER A 15 -18.04 -24.55 20.87
CA SER A 15 -17.95 -24.05 22.25
C SER A 15 -16.81 -23.04 22.41
N PRO A 16 -16.96 -22.03 23.30
CA PRO A 16 -15.92 -21.03 23.53
C PRO A 16 -14.66 -21.65 24.15
N CYS A 17 -13.50 -21.05 23.88
CA CYS A 17 -12.23 -21.49 24.49
C CYS A 17 -12.19 -21.23 26.01
N SER A 18 -12.87 -20.16 26.43
CA SER A 18 -13.16 -19.82 27.83
C SER A 18 -14.48 -19.06 27.84
N ASP A 19 -15.44 -19.48 28.67
CA ASP A 19 -16.71 -18.77 28.75
C ASP A 19 -16.61 -17.56 29.70
N ARG A 20 -16.29 -16.42 29.09
CA ARG A 20 -16.31 -15.09 29.73
C ARG A 20 -17.37 -14.19 29.11
N SER A 21 -18.32 -14.77 28.37
CA SER A 21 -19.29 -14.02 27.58
C SER A 21 -20.08 -13.04 28.45
N ASN A 22 -20.43 -13.44 29.66
CA ASN A 22 -21.16 -12.63 30.64
C ASN A 22 -20.43 -11.33 31.05
N GLU A 23 -19.09 -11.24 30.88
CA GLU A 23 -18.31 -10.04 31.25
C GLU A 23 -18.55 -8.86 30.29
N TYR A 24 -18.95 -9.12 29.04
CA TYR A 24 -19.06 -8.07 28.00
C TYR A 24 -20.32 -8.17 27.14
N LEU A 25 -21.09 -9.26 27.20
CA LEU A 25 -22.30 -9.42 26.40
C LEU A 25 -23.32 -8.31 26.69
N GLN A 26 -23.44 -7.90 27.95
CA GLN A 26 -24.27 -6.75 28.33
C GLN A 26 -23.77 -5.45 27.69
N SER A 27 -22.46 -5.26 27.51
CA SER A 27 -21.95 -4.06 26.85
C SER A 27 -22.40 -3.98 25.39
N TYR A 28 -22.57 -5.11 24.70
CA TYR A 28 -23.12 -5.12 23.34
C TYR A 28 -24.59 -4.71 23.27
N THR A 29 -25.36 -4.78 24.37
CA THR A 29 -26.77 -4.35 24.38
C THR A 29 -26.92 -2.84 24.51
N SER A 30 -25.84 -2.10 24.80
CA SER A 30 -25.87 -0.64 24.81
C SER A 30 -26.31 -0.09 23.46
N GLN A 31 -27.07 1.00 23.47
CA GLN A 31 -27.61 1.59 22.24
C GLN A 31 -26.50 1.94 21.25
N GLU A 32 -25.38 2.42 21.76
CA GLU A 32 -24.20 2.79 20.98
C GLU A 32 -23.55 1.55 20.33
N ASN A 33 -23.23 0.50 21.11
CA ASN A 33 -22.61 -0.71 20.56
C ASN A 33 -23.52 -1.45 19.58
N GLN A 34 -24.84 -1.39 19.80
CA GLN A 34 -25.83 -1.89 18.84
C GLN A 34 -25.79 -1.12 17.50
N ARG A 35 -25.57 0.20 17.53
CA ARG A 35 -25.42 1.00 16.29
C ARG A 35 -24.18 0.59 15.50
N TYR A 36 -23.03 0.40 16.15
CA TYR A 36 -21.81 -0.10 15.48
C TYR A 36 -22.03 -1.50 14.89
N THR A 37 -22.53 -2.43 15.72
CA THR A 37 -22.68 -3.85 15.35
C THR A 37 -23.65 -4.03 14.18
N LYS A 38 -24.82 -3.36 14.22
CA LYS A 38 -25.81 -3.42 13.14
C LYS A 38 -25.30 -2.77 11.85
N ALA A 39 -24.57 -1.65 11.95
CA ALA A 39 -23.99 -1.00 10.78
C ALA A 39 -22.94 -1.88 10.10
N ALA A 40 -22.07 -2.53 10.89
CA ALA A 40 -21.09 -3.48 10.37
C ALA A 40 -21.76 -4.72 9.73
N SER A 41 -22.78 -5.29 10.39
CA SER A 41 -23.50 -6.46 9.86
C SER A 41 -24.16 -6.16 8.52
N ARG A 42 -24.80 -4.99 8.37
CA ARG A 42 -25.44 -4.57 7.10
C ARG A 42 -24.49 -4.47 5.90
N LEU A 43 -23.18 -4.31 6.12
CA LEU A 43 -22.18 -4.32 5.03
C LEU A 43 -21.86 -5.73 4.53
N ILE A 44 -22.05 -6.73 5.40
CA ILE A 44 -21.71 -8.14 5.15
C ILE A 44 -22.96 -8.91 4.71
N ASP A 45 -24.08 -8.65 5.37
CA ASP A 45 -25.37 -9.31 5.16
C ASP A 45 -25.84 -9.16 3.71
N ASN A 46 -26.64 -10.14 3.24
CA ASN A 46 -27.14 -10.21 1.86
C ASN A 46 -26.06 -10.33 0.78
N GLY A 47 -24.91 -10.93 1.09
CA GLY A 47 -23.90 -11.32 0.08
C GLY A 47 -23.02 -10.17 -0.43
N ARG A 48 -23.01 -9.02 0.24
CA ARG A 48 -22.13 -7.88 -0.12
C ARG A 48 -20.71 -8.06 0.41
N ALA A 49 -20.47 -9.02 1.30
CA ALA A 49 -19.15 -9.35 1.81
C ALA A 49 -18.15 -9.61 0.65
N GLY A 50 -17.07 -8.81 0.59
CA GLY A 50 -16.05 -8.93 -0.45
C GLY A 50 -16.41 -8.31 -1.81
N THR A 51 -17.56 -7.64 -1.93
CA THR A 51 -17.98 -6.97 -3.19
C THR A 51 -17.62 -5.49 -3.23
N LEU A 52 -17.34 -4.89 -2.07
CA LEU A 52 -16.98 -3.48 -1.94
C LEU A 52 -15.49 -3.36 -1.64
N THR A 53 -14.86 -2.35 -2.23
CA THR A 53 -13.55 -1.88 -1.77
C THR A 53 -13.68 -1.26 -0.38
N ARG A 54 -12.57 -1.18 0.38
CA ARG A 54 -12.56 -0.53 1.70
C ARG A 54 -13.07 0.92 1.66
N LEU A 55 -12.78 1.67 0.59
CA LEU A 55 -13.28 3.05 0.46
C LEU A 55 -14.82 3.08 0.27
N GLU A 56 -15.37 2.14 -0.48
CA GLU A 56 -16.81 1.98 -0.63
C GLU A 56 -17.47 1.52 0.67
N GLU A 57 -16.85 0.59 1.42
CA GLU A 57 -17.30 0.22 2.76
C GLU A 57 -17.38 1.43 3.68
N ILE A 58 -16.36 2.30 3.70
CA ILE A 58 -16.36 3.52 4.51
C ILE A 58 -17.52 4.45 4.15
N VAL A 59 -17.77 4.65 2.85
CA VAL A 59 -18.88 5.51 2.39
C VAL A 59 -20.23 4.92 2.78
N GLU A 60 -20.44 3.62 2.56
CA GLU A 60 -21.70 2.96 2.88
C GLU A 60 -21.92 2.90 4.40
N TYR A 61 -20.86 2.61 5.16
CA TYR A 61 -20.87 2.67 6.62
C TYR A 61 -21.29 4.06 7.11
N SER A 62 -20.69 5.11 6.54
CA SER A 62 -20.97 6.49 6.92
C SER A 62 -22.43 6.86 6.68
N LYS A 63 -23.01 6.46 5.55
CA LYS A 63 -24.44 6.64 5.26
C LYS A 63 -25.33 5.87 6.23
N ILE A 64 -25.02 4.61 6.52
CA ILE A 64 -25.79 3.78 7.47
C ILE A 64 -25.78 4.42 8.87
N ARG A 65 -24.66 5.03 9.25
CA ARG A 65 -24.50 5.75 10.51
C ARG A 65 -25.08 7.16 10.52
N GLY A 66 -25.42 7.70 9.34
CA GLY A 66 -25.95 9.04 9.20
C GLY A 66 -24.90 10.14 9.41
N TYR A 67 -23.61 9.83 9.23
CA TYR A 67 -22.58 10.88 9.26
C TYR A 67 -22.70 11.75 8.02
N MET A 68 -22.74 13.06 8.21
CA MET A 68 -22.86 14.05 7.15
C MET A 68 -21.56 14.83 6.95
N HIS A 69 -20.76 14.98 8.00
CA HIS A 69 -19.48 15.68 7.98
C HIS A 69 -18.29 14.72 8.22
N ILE A 70 -17.57 14.41 7.16
CA ILE A 70 -16.42 13.49 7.16
C ILE A 70 -15.10 14.25 7.26
N GLY A 71 -14.25 13.88 8.20
CA GLY A 71 -12.89 14.37 8.32
C GLY A 71 -11.91 13.48 7.57
N VAL A 72 -10.85 14.07 7.02
CA VAL A 72 -9.70 13.31 6.53
C VAL A 72 -8.43 13.92 7.11
N ALA A 73 -7.76 13.18 8.00
CA ALA A 73 -6.41 13.51 8.46
C ALA A 73 -5.41 12.71 7.64
N TYR A 74 -4.55 13.40 6.90
CA TYR A 74 -3.63 12.75 5.96
C TYR A 74 -2.20 13.27 6.10
N CYS A 75 -1.23 12.46 5.66
CA CYS A 75 0.16 12.88 5.58
C CYS A 75 0.42 13.72 4.33
N TYR A 76 1.17 14.82 4.46
CA TYR A 76 1.63 15.64 3.33
C TYR A 76 2.28 14.82 2.20
N GLY A 77 3.02 13.76 2.54
CA GLY A 77 3.60 12.85 1.56
C GLY A 77 2.58 12.02 0.75
N MET A 78 1.29 12.19 0.98
CA MET A 78 0.19 11.57 0.24
C MET A 78 -0.84 12.62 -0.25
N GLU A 79 -0.41 13.86 -0.44
CA GLU A 79 -1.28 14.97 -0.87
C GLU A 79 -2.04 14.64 -2.17
N LYS A 80 -1.37 14.01 -3.14
CA LYS A 80 -1.97 13.64 -4.43
C LYS A 80 -3.13 12.66 -4.23
N GLU A 81 -2.93 11.64 -3.41
CA GLU A 81 -3.93 10.63 -3.07
C GLU A 81 -5.05 11.24 -2.22
N ALA A 82 -4.73 12.16 -1.30
CA ALA A 82 -5.71 12.88 -0.48
C ALA A 82 -6.64 13.75 -1.35
N VAL A 83 -6.10 14.41 -2.39
CA VAL A 83 -6.90 15.13 -3.39
C VAL A 83 -7.81 14.19 -4.19
N ALA A 84 -7.33 12.99 -4.53
CA ALA A 84 -8.15 11.98 -5.20
C ALA A 84 -9.30 11.50 -4.30
N LEU A 85 -9.02 11.25 -3.01
CA LEU A 85 -10.03 10.91 -2.01
C LEU A 85 -11.07 12.03 -1.84
N ARG A 86 -10.62 13.30 -1.75
CA ARG A 86 -11.53 14.46 -1.70
C ARG A 86 -12.52 14.46 -2.86
N LYS A 87 -12.02 14.34 -4.10
CA LYS A 87 -12.86 14.29 -5.31
C LYS A 87 -13.84 13.12 -5.30
N TYR A 88 -13.44 12.00 -4.72
CA TYR A 88 -14.33 10.85 -4.57
C TYR A 88 -15.45 11.14 -3.56
N LEU A 89 -15.12 11.70 -2.38
CA LEU A 89 -16.10 12.07 -1.34
C LEU A 89 -17.07 13.16 -1.80
N GLU A 90 -16.61 14.15 -2.58
CA GLU A 90 -17.46 15.18 -3.21
C GLU A 90 -18.61 14.55 -4.01
N LYS A 91 -18.31 13.53 -4.82
CA LYS A 91 -19.31 12.80 -5.62
C LYS A 91 -20.31 12.01 -4.77
N LYS A 92 -20.07 11.84 -3.47
CA LYS A 92 -20.93 11.11 -2.54
C LYS A 92 -21.77 12.04 -1.66
N ASN A 93 -21.73 13.36 -1.88
CA ASN A 93 -22.52 14.38 -1.19
C ASN A 93 -22.26 14.48 0.33
N PHE A 94 -21.02 14.21 0.77
CA PHE A 94 -20.62 14.52 2.15
C PHE A 94 -20.09 15.95 2.25
N LYS A 95 -20.33 16.60 3.39
CA LYS A 95 -19.49 17.72 3.84
C LYS A 95 -18.16 17.13 4.31
N PHE A 96 -17.03 17.79 4.04
CA PHE A 96 -15.74 17.26 4.50
C PHE A 96 -14.76 18.33 4.96
N THR A 97 -13.87 17.93 5.86
CA THR A 97 -12.71 18.71 6.31
C THR A 97 -11.44 17.91 6.05
N MET A 98 -10.55 18.43 5.20
CA MET A 98 -9.27 17.82 4.88
C MET A 98 -8.17 18.51 5.70
N VAL A 99 -7.37 17.75 6.45
CA VAL A 99 -6.31 18.31 7.31
C VAL A 99 -4.98 17.59 7.08
N SER A 100 -4.00 18.32 6.54
CA SER A 100 -2.64 17.81 6.34
C SER A 100 -1.90 17.68 7.67
N CYS A 101 -0.91 16.78 7.72
CA CYS A 101 -0.12 16.53 8.93
C CYS A 101 0.73 17.72 9.37
N THR A 102 0.98 18.70 8.50
CA THR A 102 1.77 19.91 8.82
C THR A 102 0.90 21.12 9.18
N VAL A 103 -0.37 20.89 9.54
CA VAL A 103 -1.30 21.96 9.98
C VAL A 103 -0.67 22.83 11.07
N ASP A 104 -0.92 24.13 10.97
CA ASP A 104 -0.34 25.22 11.78
C ASP A 104 1.17 25.44 11.61
N GLY A 105 1.87 24.64 10.80
CA GLY A 105 3.26 24.90 10.40
C GLY A 105 4.26 24.90 11.56
N LEU A 106 3.97 24.16 12.64
CA LEU A 106 4.84 24.09 13.81
C LEU A 106 6.22 23.60 13.44
N LYS A 107 7.25 24.27 13.93
CA LYS A 107 8.64 23.87 13.71
C LYS A 107 9.04 22.72 14.61
N GLU A 108 9.98 21.90 14.16
CA GLU A 108 10.53 20.78 14.94
C GLU A 108 11.09 21.25 16.29
N SER A 109 11.79 22.38 16.34
CA SER A 109 12.35 22.94 17.58
C SER A 109 11.29 23.33 18.63
N GLN A 110 10.06 23.63 18.20
CA GLN A 110 8.96 23.97 19.09
C GLN A 110 8.34 22.73 19.76
N ILE A 111 8.55 21.55 19.16
CA ILE A 111 7.98 20.27 19.63
C ILE A 111 9.03 19.48 20.39
N ASP A 112 10.26 19.43 19.87
CA ASP A 112 11.38 18.72 20.47
C ASP A 112 12.61 19.64 20.49
N PRO A 113 12.94 20.23 21.66
CA PRO A 113 14.08 21.12 21.82
C PRO A 113 15.44 20.48 21.47
N GLY A 114 15.52 19.15 21.38
CA GLY A 114 16.74 18.42 20.98
C GLY A 114 16.98 18.34 19.46
N LYS A 115 16.07 18.88 18.64
CA LYS A 115 16.18 18.82 17.18
C LYS A 115 17.18 19.83 16.64
N ILE A 116 18.10 19.32 15.80
CA ILE A 116 19.16 20.10 15.15
C ILE A 116 18.63 20.83 13.89
N ASN A 117 17.67 20.22 13.17
CA ASN A 117 17.04 20.82 12.00
C ASN A 117 15.73 21.49 12.41
N ASP A 118 15.50 22.73 11.97
CA ASP A 118 14.33 23.54 12.31
C ASP A 118 13.30 23.58 11.16
N THR A 119 12.93 22.41 10.67
CA THR A 119 11.94 22.27 9.58
C THR A 119 10.50 22.22 10.13
N VAL A 120 9.51 22.31 9.24
CA VAL A 120 8.10 22.14 9.64
C VAL A 120 7.87 20.68 10.05
N SER A 121 7.42 20.50 11.28
CA SER A 121 7.09 19.21 11.86
C SER A 121 5.66 18.78 11.53
N CYS A 122 5.40 17.50 11.72
CA CYS A 122 4.04 16.99 11.73
C CYS A 122 3.36 17.32 13.07
N ASN A 123 2.14 17.82 13.01
CA ASN A 123 1.32 18.28 14.13
C ASN A 123 0.02 17.45 14.25
N PRO A 124 0.08 16.20 14.78
CA PRO A 124 -1.09 15.35 14.90
C PRO A 124 -2.12 15.89 15.91
N LEU A 125 -1.68 16.68 16.90
CA LEU A 125 -2.57 17.37 17.83
C LEU A 125 -3.34 18.49 17.15
N GLY A 126 -2.69 19.28 16.29
CA GLY A 126 -3.36 20.28 15.45
C GLY A 126 -4.35 19.65 14.47
N GLN A 127 -4.04 18.46 13.92
CA GLN A 127 -5.00 17.72 13.10
C GLN A 127 -6.25 17.34 13.90
N ALA A 128 -6.08 16.74 15.08
CA ALA A 128 -7.20 16.40 15.96
C ALA A 128 -8.00 17.64 16.36
N ASN A 129 -7.33 18.72 16.77
CA ASN A 129 -7.99 19.95 17.19
C ASN A 129 -8.81 20.56 16.05
N THR A 130 -8.24 20.67 14.85
CA THR A 130 -8.94 21.18 13.66
C THR A 130 -10.19 20.36 13.34
N LEU A 131 -10.09 19.03 13.36
CA LEU A 131 -11.22 18.14 13.08
C LEU A 131 -12.30 18.21 14.16
N ASN A 132 -11.90 18.22 15.43
CA ASN A 132 -12.80 18.38 16.57
C ASN A 132 -13.57 19.71 16.50
N SER A 133 -12.87 20.82 16.24
CA SER A 133 -13.47 22.15 16.14
C SER A 133 -14.36 22.33 14.90
N ALA A 134 -14.11 21.57 13.83
CA ALA A 134 -14.91 21.62 12.62
C ALA A 134 -16.26 20.89 12.74
N GLY A 135 -16.51 20.17 13.85
CA GLY A 135 -17.73 19.38 14.03
C GLY A 135 -17.79 18.14 13.15
N VAL A 136 -16.62 17.54 12.85
CA VAL A 136 -16.54 16.28 12.11
C VAL A 136 -17.13 15.14 12.95
N GLU A 137 -17.90 14.27 12.29
CA GLU A 137 -18.62 13.16 12.92
C GLU A 137 -17.91 11.82 12.71
N PHE A 138 -17.11 11.70 11.65
CA PHE A 138 -16.33 10.50 11.34
C PHE A 138 -15.03 10.87 10.61
N THR A 139 -13.90 10.38 11.10
CA THR A 139 -12.57 10.71 10.55
C THR A 139 -11.92 9.54 9.84
N ILE A 140 -11.46 9.77 8.62
CA ILE A 140 -10.60 8.87 7.86
C ILE A 140 -9.13 9.25 8.10
N LEU A 141 -8.35 8.32 8.64
CA LEU A 141 -6.90 8.47 8.81
C LEU A 141 -6.16 7.88 7.60
N MET A 142 -5.24 8.65 7.03
CA MET A 142 -4.59 8.30 5.77
C MET A 142 -3.08 8.53 5.79
N GLY A 143 -2.33 7.44 5.89
CA GLY A 143 -0.89 7.44 5.68
C GLY A 143 -0.11 8.20 6.74
N LEU A 144 -0.58 8.25 7.98
CA LEU A 144 0.13 8.90 9.08
C LEU A 144 1.27 8.02 9.60
N CYS A 145 2.39 8.63 9.94
CA CYS A 145 3.55 7.93 10.51
C CYS A 145 3.20 7.28 11.86
N LEU A 146 3.88 6.16 12.17
CA LEU A 146 3.78 5.52 13.47
C LEU A 146 4.07 6.52 14.60
N GLY A 147 3.23 6.50 15.63
CA GLY A 147 3.29 7.43 16.76
C GLY A 147 2.45 8.69 16.52
N HIS A 148 2.45 9.24 15.31
CA HIS A 148 1.56 10.37 14.97
C HIS A 148 0.12 9.90 14.79
N ASP A 149 -0.06 8.73 14.19
CA ASP A 149 -1.34 8.03 14.12
C ASP A 149 -1.89 7.72 15.51
N ILE A 150 -1.05 7.27 16.46
CA ILE A 150 -1.45 7.01 17.84
C ILE A 150 -1.87 8.31 18.54
N ILE A 151 -1.10 9.39 18.39
CA ILE A 151 -1.40 10.67 19.04
C ILE A 151 -2.74 11.21 18.54
N ILE A 152 -2.97 11.27 17.22
CA ILE A 152 -4.24 11.78 16.70
C ILE A 152 -5.41 10.90 17.16
N GLN A 153 -5.29 9.57 17.10
CA GLN A 153 -6.36 8.64 17.52
C GLN A 153 -6.76 8.82 18.99
N LYS A 154 -5.80 9.12 19.87
CA LYS A 154 -6.07 9.42 21.28
C LYS A 154 -6.81 10.74 21.51
N ASN A 155 -6.76 11.67 20.55
CA ASN A 155 -7.24 13.05 20.71
C ASN A 155 -8.45 13.40 19.83
N LEU A 156 -8.89 12.49 18.95
CA LEU A 156 -10.15 12.64 18.22
C LEU A 156 -11.33 12.41 19.15
N LYS A 157 -12.34 13.27 19.05
CA LYS A 157 -13.58 13.20 19.85
C LYS A 157 -14.74 12.50 19.14
N MET A 158 -14.46 11.94 17.97
CA MET A 158 -15.43 11.27 17.10
C MET A 158 -14.88 9.93 16.61
N ASP A 159 -15.74 9.15 15.97
CA ASP A 159 -15.38 7.87 15.38
C ASP A 159 -14.32 8.03 14.28
N PHE A 160 -13.42 7.06 14.16
CA PHE A 160 -12.40 7.08 13.13
C PHE A 160 -12.06 5.70 12.59
N THR A 161 -11.44 5.69 11.41
CA THR A 161 -10.84 4.48 10.84
C THR A 161 -9.57 4.81 10.08
N THR A 162 -8.61 3.89 10.10
CA THR A 162 -7.42 3.99 9.26
C THR A 162 -7.72 3.39 7.89
N PHE A 163 -7.74 4.23 6.86
CA PHE A 163 -7.92 3.80 5.48
C PHE A 163 -6.60 3.34 4.87
N ILE A 164 -5.52 4.10 5.08
CA ILE A 164 -4.18 3.74 4.60
C ILE A 164 -3.21 3.76 5.76
N VAL A 165 -2.57 2.62 6.03
CA VAL A 165 -1.46 2.53 6.99
C VAL A 165 -0.19 3.05 6.30
N LYS A 166 0.61 3.87 6.98
CA LYS A 166 1.90 4.31 6.44
C LYS A 166 2.90 3.15 6.49
N ASP A 167 3.11 2.51 5.35
CA ASP A 167 4.30 1.74 5.07
C ASP A 167 5.13 2.50 4.02
N ARG A 168 6.38 2.83 4.38
CA ARG A 168 7.28 3.65 3.56
C ARG A 168 7.84 2.91 2.35
N VAL A 169 7.66 1.59 2.28
CA VAL A 169 8.16 0.76 1.17
C VAL A 169 7.10 0.58 0.11
N THR A 170 5.92 0.06 0.48
CA THR A 170 4.90 -0.34 -0.51
C THR A 170 3.47 0.09 -0.16
N HIS A 171 3.28 0.75 0.99
CA HIS A 171 1.94 0.94 1.58
C HIS A 171 1.16 -0.38 1.76
N ASN A 172 1.88 -1.52 1.87
CA ASN A 172 1.32 -2.85 2.07
C ASN A 172 2.06 -3.56 3.23
N PRO A 173 1.65 -3.31 4.48
CA PRO A 173 2.38 -3.79 5.65
C PRO A 173 2.41 -5.34 5.77
N LEU A 174 1.57 -6.08 5.03
CA LEU A 174 1.62 -7.54 5.03
C LEU A 174 2.95 -8.08 4.47
N LEU A 175 3.57 -7.35 3.52
CA LEU A 175 4.87 -7.73 2.95
C LEU A 175 6.02 -7.65 3.96
N GLY A 176 5.81 -7.00 5.11
CA GLY A 176 6.80 -6.95 6.19
C GLY A 176 6.83 -8.21 7.06
N LEU A 177 5.92 -9.17 6.87
CA LEU A 177 5.90 -10.43 7.62
C LEU A 177 6.84 -11.46 6.96
N PRO A 178 7.83 -12.03 7.68
CA PRO A 178 8.85 -12.90 7.08
C PRO A 178 8.32 -14.11 6.28
N ASP A 179 7.17 -14.67 6.69
CA ASP A 179 6.57 -15.85 6.07
C ASP A 179 5.36 -15.53 5.17
N PHE A 180 5.00 -14.24 5.02
CA PHE A 180 3.93 -13.83 4.12
C PHE A 180 4.47 -13.73 2.70
N LYS A 181 3.81 -14.40 1.76
CA LYS A 181 4.06 -14.25 0.32
C LYS A 181 2.84 -13.65 -0.34
N ALA A 182 3.04 -12.61 -1.15
CA ALA A 182 1.95 -12.10 -1.98
C ALA A 182 1.53 -13.16 -3.00
N SER A 183 0.29 -13.09 -3.49
CA SER A 183 -0.19 -14.04 -4.51
C SER A 183 0.69 -14.01 -5.76
N GLU A 184 1.25 -12.85 -6.09
CA GLU A 184 2.19 -12.64 -7.18
C GLU A 184 3.52 -13.38 -6.94
N ASP A 185 4.04 -13.38 -5.71
CA ASP A 185 5.27 -14.09 -5.37
C ASP A 185 5.07 -15.60 -5.47
N ILE A 186 3.94 -16.11 -4.94
CA ILE A 186 3.55 -17.52 -5.05
C ILE A 186 3.39 -17.91 -6.54
N PHE A 187 2.75 -17.04 -7.31
CA PHE A 187 2.58 -17.24 -8.75
C PHE A 187 3.95 -17.36 -9.43
N ILE A 188 4.89 -16.43 -9.18
CA ILE A 188 6.23 -16.49 -9.76
C ILE A 188 6.99 -17.75 -9.36
N GLU A 189 6.91 -18.17 -8.10
CA GLU A 189 7.54 -19.42 -7.65
C GLU A 189 6.96 -20.66 -8.33
N SER A 190 5.70 -20.61 -8.73
CA SER A 190 5.02 -21.71 -9.46
C SER A 190 5.35 -21.75 -10.95
N ILE A 191 5.92 -20.67 -11.50
CA ILE A 191 6.28 -20.60 -12.91
C ILE A 191 7.48 -21.52 -13.17
N SER A 192 7.38 -22.36 -14.21
CA SER A 192 8.47 -23.26 -14.60
C SER A 192 9.77 -22.49 -14.90
N SER A 193 10.92 -23.12 -14.67
CA SER A 193 12.24 -22.57 -15.01
C SER A 193 12.38 -22.14 -16.48
N ASN A 194 11.50 -22.60 -17.37
CA ASN A 194 11.48 -22.29 -18.80
C ASN A 194 10.79 -20.96 -19.13
N PHE A 195 10.19 -20.27 -18.17
CA PHE A 195 9.53 -18.99 -18.39
C PHE A 195 10.56 -17.87 -18.48
N ASN A 196 11.44 -17.87 -19.47
CA ASN A 196 12.26 -16.70 -19.80
C ASN A 196 12.85 -15.97 -18.57
N LEU A 197 13.32 -16.70 -17.56
CA LEU A 197 13.91 -16.15 -16.35
C LEU A 197 15.42 -16.29 -16.45
N ILE A 198 16.15 -15.24 -16.07
CA ILE A 198 17.60 -15.31 -15.84
C ILE A 198 17.87 -15.30 -14.34
N LYS A 199 18.62 -16.29 -13.85
CA LYS A 199 19.03 -16.35 -12.44
C LYS A 199 20.00 -15.21 -12.14
N ILE A 200 20.03 -14.75 -10.87
CA ILE A 200 20.83 -13.57 -10.52
C ILE A 200 22.33 -13.76 -10.75
N ASP A 201 22.85 -14.95 -10.43
CA ASP A 201 24.27 -15.28 -10.62
C ASP A 201 24.65 -15.34 -12.11
N GLU A 202 23.75 -15.90 -12.93
CA GLU A 202 23.90 -15.94 -14.39
C GLU A 202 23.88 -14.51 -14.97
N PHE A 203 22.93 -13.67 -14.52
CA PHE A 203 22.84 -12.27 -14.94
C PHE A 203 24.10 -11.48 -14.57
N LYS A 204 24.61 -11.62 -13.34
CA LYS A 204 25.85 -10.96 -12.90
C LYS A 204 27.06 -11.39 -13.72
N SER A 205 27.18 -12.68 -14.01
CA SER A 205 28.23 -13.20 -14.89
C SER A 205 28.12 -12.60 -16.30
N LYS A 206 26.90 -12.55 -16.85
CA LYS A 206 26.62 -11.96 -18.17
C LYS A 206 26.94 -10.47 -18.22
N LEU A 207 26.56 -9.72 -17.19
CA LEU A 207 26.85 -8.29 -17.05
C LEU A 207 28.36 -8.03 -16.95
N LYS A 208 29.09 -8.81 -16.14
CA LYS A 208 30.55 -8.71 -16.00
C LYS A 208 31.29 -9.01 -17.30
N ASN A 209 30.76 -9.93 -18.11
CA ASN A 209 31.37 -10.36 -19.37
C ASN A 209 30.88 -9.56 -20.59
N GLN A 210 30.03 -8.55 -20.40
CA GLN A 210 29.53 -7.71 -21.48
C GLN A 210 30.69 -6.91 -22.09
N LYS A 211 30.92 -7.07 -23.40
CA LYS A 211 31.97 -6.34 -24.12
C LYS A 211 31.40 -5.15 -24.88
N ASN A 212 30.17 -5.30 -25.40
CA ASN A 212 29.47 -4.24 -26.12
C ASN A 212 28.09 -3.99 -25.51
N PRO A 213 27.62 -2.73 -25.46
CA PRO A 213 26.25 -2.41 -25.06
C PRO A 213 25.17 -3.13 -25.89
N GLU A 214 25.49 -3.58 -27.11
CA GLU A 214 24.57 -4.27 -28.02
C GLU A 214 24.54 -5.81 -27.86
N ASP A 215 25.34 -6.36 -26.93
CA ASP A 215 25.36 -7.81 -26.64
C ASP A 215 24.01 -8.25 -26.05
N PHE A 216 23.39 -7.41 -25.23
CA PHE A 216 22.01 -7.52 -24.76
C PHE A 216 21.51 -6.14 -24.30
N TYR A 217 20.18 -5.93 -24.36
CA TYR A 217 19.54 -4.69 -23.91
C TYR A 217 18.98 -4.90 -22.51
N LEU A 218 19.32 -4.00 -21.58
CA LEU A 218 18.84 -4.05 -20.21
C LEU A 218 17.76 -2.98 -19.99
N LEU A 219 16.57 -3.38 -19.55
CA LEU A 219 15.42 -2.50 -19.38
C LEU A 219 15.02 -2.42 -17.89
N ASP A 220 15.06 -1.21 -17.32
CA ASP A 220 14.64 -0.92 -15.95
C ASP A 220 13.19 -0.38 -15.95
N LEU A 221 12.26 -1.15 -15.40
CA LEU A 221 10.84 -0.76 -15.29
C LEU A 221 10.52 0.08 -14.04
N ARG A 222 11.50 0.39 -13.18
CA ARG A 222 11.30 1.22 -11.98
C ARG A 222 11.01 2.67 -12.33
N ASN A 223 10.53 3.44 -11.35
CA ASN A 223 10.36 4.88 -11.51
C ASN A 223 11.72 5.58 -11.71
N SER A 224 11.70 6.77 -12.34
CA SER A 224 12.91 7.49 -12.70
C SER A 224 13.75 7.90 -11.49
N GLU A 225 13.13 8.23 -10.35
CA GLU A 225 13.85 8.56 -9.11
C GLU A 225 14.69 7.37 -8.61
N ALA A 226 14.13 6.16 -8.64
CA ALA A 226 14.84 4.94 -8.26
C ALA A 226 15.95 4.59 -9.28
N PHE A 227 15.67 4.76 -10.57
CA PHE A 227 16.67 4.55 -11.63
C PHE A 227 17.84 5.53 -11.53
N GLU A 228 17.58 6.81 -11.30
CA GLU A 228 18.62 7.84 -11.14
C GLU A 228 19.47 7.60 -9.89
N LYS A 229 18.87 7.05 -8.85
CA LYS A 229 19.57 6.73 -7.60
C LYS A 229 20.53 5.54 -7.75
N ASP A 230 20.07 4.43 -8.32
CA ASP A 230 20.82 3.16 -8.32
C ASP A 230 20.51 2.24 -9.51
N GLY A 231 20.15 2.78 -10.67
CA GLY A 231 20.01 2.02 -11.92
C GLY A 231 21.22 1.14 -12.25
N ILE A 232 20.99 -0.06 -12.78
CA ILE A 232 22.08 -0.93 -13.23
C ILE A 232 22.76 -0.22 -14.42
N PRO A 233 24.09 0.00 -14.38
CA PRO A 233 24.78 0.70 -15.46
C PRO A 233 24.50 0.09 -16.83
N GLY A 234 24.24 0.93 -17.83
CA GLY A 234 23.90 0.52 -19.20
C GLY A 234 22.42 0.15 -19.42
N SER A 235 21.57 0.22 -18.39
CA SER A 235 20.14 -0.01 -18.56
C SER A 235 19.39 1.23 -19.07
N ILE A 236 18.29 0.96 -19.77
CA ILE A 236 17.34 1.95 -20.28
C ILE A 236 16.15 2.00 -19.33
N ASN A 237 15.82 3.18 -18.78
CA ASN A 237 14.63 3.34 -17.95
C ASN A 237 13.36 3.48 -18.81
N CYS A 238 12.38 2.62 -18.56
CA CYS A 238 11.05 2.70 -19.15
C CYS A 238 10.04 2.06 -18.21
N LEU A 239 9.21 2.87 -17.53
CA LEU A 239 8.19 2.33 -16.63
C LEU A 239 7.26 1.36 -17.37
N LEU A 240 6.77 0.34 -16.65
CA LEU A 240 5.88 -0.68 -17.25
C LEU A 240 4.68 -0.07 -17.98
N LYS A 241 4.10 1.00 -17.44
CA LYS A 241 2.96 1.73 -18.04
C LYS A 241 3.29 2.39 -19.39
N ASP A 242 4.56 2.72 -19.62
CA ASP A 242 5.03 3.45 -20.79
C ASP A 242 5.59 2.51 -21.87
N LEU A 243 5.96 1.29 -21.50
CA LEU A 243 6.48 0.25 -22.40
C LEU A 243 5.61 0.03 -23.65
N PRO A 244 4.25 -0.04 -23.58
CA PRO A 244 3.43 -0.23 -24.77
C PRO A 244 3.59 0.85 -25.83
N LYS A 245 3.99 2.07 -25.45
CA LYS A 245 4.16 3.21 -26.35
C LYS A 245 5.58 3.34 -26.89
N GLN A 246 6.58 2.74 -26.23
CA GLN A 246 7.99 3.03 -26.50
C GLN A 246 8.80 1.80 -26.93
N TYR A 247 8.31 0.58 -26.71
CA TYR A 247 9.10 -0.65 -26.87
C TYR A 247 9.84 -0.77 -28.21
N SER A 248 9.18 -0.47 -29.35
CA SER A 248 9.78 -0.64 -30.68
C SER A 248 10.88 0.38 -30.99
N LYS A 249 10.84 1.54 -30.32
CA LYS A 249 11.89 2.58 -30.41
C LYS A 249 13.07 2.23 -29.51
N LEU A 250 12.79 1.68 -28.33
CA LEU A 250 13.81 1.42 -27.31
C LEU A 250 14.57 0.11 -27.54
N LEU A 251 13.93 -0.90 -28.14
CA LEU A 251 14.43 -2.26 -28.15
C LEU A 251 14.43 -2.86 -29.56
N PRO A 252 15.56 -3.37 -30.05
CA PRO A 252 15.61 -4.09 -31.31
C PRO A 252 15.00 -5.50 -31.20
N LYS A 253 14.21 -5.89 -32.19
CA LYS A 253 13.40 -7.13 -32.18
C LYS A 253 14.23 -8.43 -32.17
N ASN A 254 15.42 -8.39 -32.76
CA ASN A 254 16.28 -9.57 -32.98
C ASN A 254 17.44 -9.67 -31.97
N LYS A 255 17.37 -8.96 -30.85
CA LYS A 255 18.41 -8.96 -29.81
C LYS A 255 17.83 -9.48 -28.51
N GLU A 256 18.73 -9.94 -27.63
CA GLU A 256 18.35 -10.31 -26.27
C GLU A 256 17.94 -9.06 -25.48
N VAL A 257 16.80 -9.14 -24.80
CA VAL A 257 16.31 -8.10 -23.89
C VAL A 257 16.19 -8.70 -22.50
N ILE A 258 16.86 -8.11 -21.52
CA ILE A 258 16.75 -8.47 -20.10
C ILE A 258 15.99 -7.35 -19.41
N ILE A 259 14.91 -7.68 -18.72
CA ILE A 259 14.02 -6.74 -18.04
C ILE A 259 14.12 -6.95 -16.54
N TYR A 260 14.11 -5.86 -15.78
CA TYR A 260 13.96 -5.92 -14.33
C TYR A 260 13.06 -4.81 -13.80
N CYS A 261 12.53 -5.05 -12.61
CA CYS A 261 11.87 -4.06 -11.77
C CYS A 261 12.36 -4.25 -10.33
N ASN A 262 11.69 -3.66 -9.33
CA ASN A 262 12.09 -3.85 -7.92
C ASN A 262 12.09 -5.34 -7.52
N GLY A 263 10.96 -6.05 -7.66
CA GLY A 263 10.78 -7.42 -7.14
C GLY A 263 10.67 -8.54 -8.18
N GLY A 264 10.75 -8.22 -9.48
CA GLY A 264 10.66 -9.22 -10.57
C GLY A 264 9.25 -9.45 -11.15
N ILE A 265 8.17 -8.99 -10.50
CA ILE A 265 6.79 -9.18 -10.99
C ILE A 265 6.52 -8.34 -12.25
N GLN A 266 6.81 -7.04 -12.20
CA GLN A 266 6.52 -6.16 -13.35
C GLN A 266 7.36 -6.52 -14.59
N SER A 267 8.59 -7.02 -14.40
CA SER A 267 9.42 -7.47 -15.52
C SER A 267 8.87 -8.71 -16.20
N ILE A 268 8.14 -9.57 -15.50
CA ILE A 268 7.39 -10.68 -16.10
C ILE A 268 6.28 -10.17 -17.02
N TYR A 269 5.50 -9.16 -16.62
CA TYR A 269 4.54 -8.52 -17.53
C TYR A 269 5.22 -7.91 -18.76
N GLY A 270 6.41 -7.32 -18.57
CA GLY A 270 7.25 -6.84 -19.68
C GLY A 270 7.65 -7.97 -20.64
N VAL A 271 8.10 -9.11 -20.13
CA VAL A 271 8.43 -10.30 -20.93
C VAL A 271 7.21 -10.78 -21.72
N MET A 272 6.06 -10.93 -21.06
CA MET A 272 4.82 -11.36 -21.71
C MET A 272 4.41 -10.39 -22.83
N PHE A 273 4.46 -9.09 -22.56
CA PHE A 273 4.14 -8.06 -23.54
C PHE A 273 5.07 -8.11 -24.75
N LEU A 274 6.39 -8.17 -24.55
CA LEU A 274 7.35 -8.20 -25.66
C LEU A 274 7.27 -9.52 -26.45
N ASN A 275 7.03 -10.66 -25.79
CA ASN A 275 6.74 -11.93 -26.47
C ASN A 275 5.53 -11.81 -27.40
N LEU A 276 4.43 -11.19 -26.94
CA LEU A 276 3.24 -10.92 -27.77
C LEU A 276 3.52 -9.95 -28.94
N LYS A 277 4.56 -9.12 -28.85
CA LYS A 277 5.04 -8.26 -29.95
C LYS A 277 6.06 -8.94 -30.86
N GLY A 278 6.35 -10.21 -30.60
CA GLY A 278 7.25 -11.05 -31.42
C GLY A 278 8.73 -10.85 -31.11
N TYR A 279 9.08 -10.35 -29.92
CA TYR A 279 10.45 -10.47 -29.40
C TYR A 279 10.60 -11.88 -28.85
N THR A 280 11.57 -12.63 -29.35
CA THR A 280 11.70 -14.07 -29.05
C THR A 280 12.72 -14.38 -27.96
N ASN A 281 13.62 -13.43 -27.65
CA ASN A 281 14.67 -13.59 -26.65
C ASN A 281 14.57 -12.50 -25.58
N VAL A 282 13.52 -12.58 -24.77
CA VAL A 282 13.26 -11.62 -23.68
C VAL A 282 13.32 -12.38 -22.37
N LYS A 283 14.09 -11.90 -21.39
CA LYS A 283 14.21 -12.52 -20.07
C LYS A 283 13.91 -11.54 -18.94
N SER A 284 13.38 -12.04 -17.83
CA SER A 284 13.22 -11.28 -16.58
C SER A 284 14.27 -11.69 -15.55
N ILE A 285 14.86 -10.72 -14.84
CA ILE A 285 15.78 -11.00 -13.72
C ILE A 285 14.97 -11.60 -12.55
N ALA A 286 15.29 -12.84 -12.15
CA ALA A 286 14.62 -13.49 -11.04
C ALA A 286 14.88 -12.75 -9.71
N GLY A 287 13.81 -12.34 -9.03
CA GLY A 287 13.87 -11.55 -7.79
C GLY A 287 14.14 -10.05 -7.98
N GLY A 288 14.25 -9.58 -9.23
CA GLY A 288 14.40 -8.17 -9.57
C GLY A 288 15.66 -7.50 -9.02
N PHE A 289 15.61 -6.17 -8.94
CA PHE A 289 16.69 -5.31 -8.46
C PHE A 289 17.01 -5.54 -6.99
N SER A 290 16.01 -5.83 -6.16
CA SER A 290 16.22 -6.12 -4.73
C SER A 290 17.19 -7.28 -4.51
N LYS A 291 17.07 -8.35 -5.30
CA LYS A 291 17.98 -9.51 -5.22
C LYS A 291 19.37 -9.21 -5.79
N PHE A 292 19.46 -8.33 -6.79
CA PHE A 292 20.73 -7.86 -7.35
C PHE A 292 21.61 -7.14 -6.31
N LEU A 293 21.00 -6.33 -5.44
CA LEU A 293 21.70 -5.60 -4.37
C LEU A 293 22.18 -6.48 -3.20
N GLN A 294 21.52 -7.61 -2.94
CA GLN A 294 21.79 -8.45 -1.77
C GLN A 294 22.96 -9.43 -1.96
N SER A 295 23.53 -9.51 -3.16
CA SER A 295 24.51 -10.51 -3.54
C SER A 295 25.81 -9.91 -4.06
#